data_AF-A0A9D0Y547-F1
#
_entry.id   AF-A0A9D0Y547-F1
#
_cell.length_a   1.000
_cell.length_b   1.000
_cell.length_c   1.000
_cell.angle_alpha   90.00
_cell.angle_beta   90.00
_cell.angle_gamma   90.00
#
_symmetry.space_group_name_H-M   'P 1'
#
loop_
_entity.id
_entity.type
_entity.pdbx_description
1 polymer ?
#
loop_
_entity_poly.entity_id
_entity_poly.type
_entity_poly.pdbx_seq_one_letter_code
_entity_poly.pdbx_strand_id
1 'polypeptide(L)' 'MEKISCKNMWKIFGPNPQKIMDQLDANSTREEVQRETGHVIAVKDVSFSIEKGETFVVMGL' A
#
# COMPACT_ATOMS: atom_id res chain seq x y z
N MET A 1 -15.69 14.84 -11.77
CA MET A 1 -15.53 13.43 -12.15
C MET A 1 -14.08 13.12 -11.88
N GLU A 2 -13.83 12.17 -10.99
CA GLU A 2 -12.50 11.71 -10.64
C GLU A 2 -11.71 11.40 -11.92
N LYS A 3 -10.57 12.06 -12.10
CA LYS A 3 -9.67 11.83 -13.23
C LYS A 3 -8.75 10.65 -12.96
N ILE A 4 -8.38 10.48 -11.69
CA ILE A 4 -7.59 9.34 -11.19
C ILE A 4 -8.33 8.79 -9.97
N SER A 5 -8.47 7.48 -9.90
CA SER A 5 -9.07 6.78 -8.77
C SER A 5 -8.16 5.63 -8.33
N CYS A 6 -7.78 5.64 -7.06
CA CYS A 6 -7.00 4.59 -6.43
C CYS A 6 -7.80 4.03 -5.25
N LYS A 7 -8.04 2.72 -5.26
CA LYS A 7 -8.84 2.04 -4.25
C LYS A 7 -8.06 0.85 -3.71
N ASN A 8 -7.95 0.76 -2.39
CA ASN A 8 -7.33 -0.35 -1.68
C ASN A 8 -5.96 -0.72 -2.27
N MET A 9 -5.10 0.28 -2.50
CA MET A 9 -3.82 0.08 -3.14
C MET A 9 -2.80 -0.49 -2.16
N TRP A 10 -2.14 -1.57 -2.57
CA TRP A 10 -1.05 -2.20 -1.82
C TRP A 10 0.21 -2.29 -2.66
N LYS A 11 1.37 -2.11 -2.02
CA LYS A 11 2.67 -2.40 -2.61
C LYS A 11 3.52 -3.15 -1.61
N ILE A 12 3.93 -4.36 -2.00
CA ILE A 12 4.73 -5.27 -1.21
C ILE A 12 6.00 -5.60 -2.00
N PHE A 13 7.16 -5.52 -1.36
CA PHE A 13 8.44 -5.99 -1.88
C PHE A 13 8.85 -7.29 -1.17
N GLY A 14 9.53 -8.18 -1.89
CA GLY A 14 9.96 -9.48 -1.39
C GLY A 14 9.73 -10.61 -2.41
N PRO A 15 10.15 -11.83 -2.10
CA PRO A 15 10.01 -12.98 -2.98
C PRO A 15 8.55 -13.49 -3.01
N ASN A 16 7.93 -13.56 -4.19
CA ASN A 16 6.54 -14.01 -4.37
C ASN A 16 5.52 -13.21 -3.52
N PRO A 17 5.46 -11.87 -3.64
CA PRO A 17 4.72 -11.01 -2.72
C PRO A 17 3.20 -11.24 -2.73
N GLN A 18 2.66 -11.83 -3.79
CA GLN A 18 1.24 -12.19 -3.86
C GLN A 18 0.86 -13.26 -2.84
N LYS A 19 1.79 -14.15 -2.46
CA LYS A 19 1.51 -15.27 -1.53
C LYS A 19 1.15 -14.81 -0.12
N ILE A 20 1.64 -13.64 0.28
CA ILE A 20 1.40 -13.14 1.63
C ILE A 20 0.17 -12.23 1.70
N MET A 21 -0.40 -11.80 0.57
CA MET A 21 -1.48 -10.82 0.55
C MET A 21 -2.68 -11.28 1.39
N ASP A 22 -3.07 -12.55 1.27
CA ASP A 22 -4.20 -13.12 2.02
C ASP A 22 -3.88 -13.40 3.50
N GLN A 23 -2.59 -13.35 3.87
CA GLN A 23 -2.09 -13.63 5.22
C GLN A 23 -1.76 -12.35 5.99
N LEU A 24 -1.81 -11.20 5.33
CA LEU A 24 -1.54 -9.91 5.97
C LEU A 24 -2.72 -9.52 6.87
N ASP A 25 -2.49 -9.53 8.18
CA ASP A 25 -3.39 -8.91 9.13
C ASP A 25 -3.33 -7.38 8.95
N ALA A 26 -4.50 -6.75 8.86
CA ALA A 26 -4.64 -5.30 8.78
C ALA A 26 -3.99 -4.59 9.97
N ASN A 27 -3.83 -5.25 11.11
CA ASN A 27 -3.21 -4.69 12.31
C ASN A 27 -1.70 -4.88 12.40
N SER A 28 -1.09 -5.75 11.59
CA SER A 28 0.36 -5.96 11.64
C SER A 28 1.14 -4.71 11.27
N THR A 29 2.21 -4.46 12.02
CA THR A 29 3.21 -3.44 11.70
C THR A 29 4.09 -3.89 10.52
N ARG A 30 4.72 -2.92 9.85
CA ARG A 30 5.63 -3.21 8.75
C ARG A 30 6.84 -4.03 9.23
N GLU A 31 7.33 -3.73 10.43
CA GLU A 31 8.48 -4.38 11.06
C GLU A 31 8.18 -5.85 11.38
N GLU A 32 6.99 -6.17 11.90
CA GLU A 32 6.55 -7.54 12.17
C GLU A 32 6.47 -8.35 10.88
N VAL A 33 5.81 -7.81 9.86
CA VAL A 33 5.67 -8.47 8.56
C VAL A 33 7.05 -8.73 7.94
N GLN A 34 7.97 -7.76 8.02
CA GLN A 34 9.32 -7.93 7.51
C GLN A 34 10.09 -9.00 8.27
N ARG A 35 10.00 -9.03 9.60
CA ARG A 35 10.68 -10.02 10.43
C ARG A 35 10.16 -11.43 10.19
N GLU A 36 8.86 -11.60 10.02
CA GLU A 36 8.20 -12.91 9.92
C GLU A 36 8.22 -13.48 8.51
N THR A 37 8.05 -12.63 7.50
CA THR A 37 7.87 -13.07 6.10
C THR A 37 9.05 -12.70 5.21
N GLY A 38 9.95 -11.83 5.65
CA GLY A 38 10.99 -11.23 4.81
C GLY A 38 10.47 -10.22 3.78
N HIS A 39 9.20 -9.81 3.85
CA HIS A 39 8.58 -8.86 2.93
C HIS A 39 8.46 -7.46 3.53
N VAL A 40 8.54 -6.44 2.68
CA VAL A 40 8.35 -5.05 3.08
C VAL A 40 7.05 -4.53 2.51
N ILE A 41 6.13 -4.10 3.38
CA ILE A 41 4.93 -3.35 2.98
C ILE A 41 5.34 -1.89 2.76
N ALA A 42 5.34 -1.45 1.50
CA ALA A 42 5.68 -0.08 1.12
C ALA A 42 4.45 0.82 1.00
N VAL A 43 3.31 0.27 0.60
CA VAL A 43 2.01 0.97 0.56
C VAL A 43 0.98 0.01 1.15
N LYS A 44 0.20 0.48 2.14
CA LYS A 44 -0.78 -0.30 2.91
C LYS A 44 -2.16 0.33 2.78
N ASP A 45 -3.08 -0.37 2.11
CA ASP A 45 -4.50 -0.01 1.98
C ASP A 45 -4.77 1.47 1.69
N VAL A 46 -4.12 2.03 0.67
CA VAL A 46 -4.27 3.45 0.33
C VAL A 46 -5.40 3.64 -0.67
N SER A 47 -6.35 4.53 -0.33
CA SER A 47 -7.44 4.93 -1.21
C SER A 47 -7.50 6.45 -1.34
N PHE A 48 -7.52 6.96 -2.58
CA PHE A 48 -7.67 8.38 -2.89
C PHE A 48 -8.19 8.58 -4.31
N SER A 49 -8.74 9.76 -4.59
CA SER A 49 -9.15 10.20 -5.92
C SER A 49 -8.54 11.58 -6.21
N ILE A 50 -8.25 11.86 -7.48
CA ILE A 50 -7.77 13.17 -7.93
C ILE A 50 -8.71 13.68 -9.02
N GLU A 51 -9.27 14.86 -8.82
CA GLU A 51 -10.14 15.53 -9.77
C GLU A 51 -9.34 16.23 -10.90
N LYS A 52 -10.00 16.54 -12.01
CA LYS A 52 -9.35 17.25 -13.12
C LYS A 52 -8.96 18.67 -12.68
N GLY A 53 -7.66 18.99 -12.77
CA GLY A 53 -7.12 20.30 -12.42
C GLY A 53 -6.66 20.41 -10.97
N GLU A 54 -6.79 19.35 -10.18
CA GLU A 54 -6.30 19.28 -8.82
C GLU A 54 -4.78 19.04 -8.78
N THR A 55 -4.09 19.78 -7.90
CA THR A 55 -2.69 19.51 -7.54
C THR A 55 -2.67 18.66 -6.27
N PHE A 56 -2.34 17.39 -6.43
CA PHE A 56 -2.25 16.43 -5.33
C PHE A 56 -0.77 16.17 -4.98
N VAL A 57 -0.37 16.45 -3.74
CA VAL A 57 1.02 16.33 -3.28
C VAL A 57 1.13 15.19 -2.27
N VAL A 58 2.08 14.28 -2.51
CA VAL A 58 2.46 13.23 -1.56
C VAL A 58 3.73 13.67 -0.83
N MET A 59 3.69 13.71 0.50
CA MET A 59 4.86 14.02 1.34
C MET A 59 5.17 12.86 2.28
N GLY A 60 6.44 12.71 2.65
CA GLY A 60 6.92 11.71 3.61
C GLY A 60 8.08 12.27 4.44
N LEU A 61 8.25 11.72 5.64
CA LEU A 61 9.36 12.01 6.56
C LEU A 61 10.50 11.02 6.37
#